data_AF-A0AAE1DS01-F1
#
_entry.id   AF-A0AAE1DS01-F1
#
_cell.length_a   1.000
_cell.length_b   1.000
_cell.length_c   1.000
_cell.angle_alpha   90.00
_cell.angle_beta   90.00
_cell.angle_gamma   90.00
#
_symmetry.space_group_name_H-M   'P 1'
#
loop_
_entity.id
_entity.type
_entity.pdbx_description
1 polymer ?
#
loop_
_entity_poly.entity_id
_entity_poly.type
_entity_poly.pdbx_seq_one_letter_code
_entity_poly.pdbx_strand_id
1 'polypeptide(L)'
;MNSWRKKTRTQCNTYLKRYEAFCQCHGSDPLTPTETVTVDFLTDMFNSGYGYSAINTARAAVFDINSTGSHPLVCRFMRGVFNLRPSIPHYTQIWDVSIGLNYLRTLPAVELNLHMLSAKLVTLCALTTGQRCQTLHALDIAHMQLTQHKALFLINTLLKTARLSMPWTLLTCNLHNIKLCSLSTRSSRLPDSPCLGHFSHATYIT
;
A
#
# COMPACT_ATOMS: atom_id res chain seq x y z
N MET A 1 -9.41 -9.50 -18.06
CA MET A 1 -9.31 -8.98 -16.67
C MET A 1 -7.89 -9.14 -16.06
N ASN A 2 -6.84 -8.70 -16.75
CA ASN A 2 -5.49 -8.58 -16.15
C ASN A 2 -5.15 -7.14 -15.73
N SER A 3 -6.08 -6.20 -15.97
CA SER A 3 -6.01 -4.81 -15.53
C SER A 3 -5.98 -4.67 -14.00
N TRP A 4 -6.63 -5.60 -13.27
CA TRP A 4 -6.61 -5.62 -11.82
C TRP A 4 -5.51 -6.53 -11.25
N ARG A 5 -4.90 -6.09 -10.14
CA ARG A 5 -4.06 -6.96 -9.31
C ARG A 5 -4.89 -8.13 -8.78
N LYS A 6 -4.26 -9.30 -8.59
CA LYS A 6 -4.91 -10.53 -8.09
C LYS A 6 -5.85 -10.27 -6.89
N LYS A 7 -5.36 -9.55 -5.87
CA LYS A 7 -6.15 -9.19 -4.68
C LYS A 7 -7.37 -8.33 -5.00
N THR A 8 -7.20 -7.28 -5.83
CA THR A 8 -8.30 -6.41 -6.26
C THR A 8 -9.33 -7.20 -7.05
N ARG A 9 -8.90 -8.08 -7.96
CA ARG A 9 -9.80 -8.96 -8.72
C ARG A 9 -10.63 -9.84 -7.80
N THR A 10 -10.02 -10.49 -6.81
CA THR A 10 -10.76 -11.30 -5.85
C THR A 10 -11.80 -10.47 -5.09
N GLN A 11 -11.42 -9.27 -4.62
CA GLN A 11 -12.31 -8.38 -3.89
C GLN A 11 -13.49 -7.89 -4.74
N CYS A 12 -13.24 -7.43 -5.97
CA CYS A 12 -14.28 -6.99 -6.90
C CYS A 12 -15.20 -8.15 -7.31
N ASN A 13 -14.63 -9.33 -7.59
CA ASN A 13 -15.42 -10.52 -7.98
C ASN A 13 -16.48 -10.89 -6.95
N THR A 14 -16.22 -10.72 -5.65
CA THR A 14 -17.22 -10.96 -4.61
C THR A 14 -18.44 -10.06 -4.78
N TYR A 15 -18.24 -8.77 -5.10
CA TYR A 15 -19.33 -7.83 -5.31
C TYR A 15 -20.03 -8.02 -6.66
N LEU A 16 -19.28 -8.37 -7.71
CA LEU A 16 -19.85 -8.67 -9.03
C LEU A 16 -20.79 -9.87 -8.98
N LYS A 17 -20.42 -10.95 -8.29
CA LYS A 17 -21.32 -12.11 -8.10
C LYS A 17 -22.60 -11.74 -7.36
N ARG A 18 -22.51 -10.85 -6.37
CA ARG A 18 -23.69 -10.34 -5.65
C ARG A 18 -24.57 -9.48 -6.55
N TYR A 19 -23.95 -8.65 -7.38
CA TYR A 19 -24.65 -7.83 -8.37
C TYR A 19 -25.36 -8.69 -9.41
N GLU A 20 -24.71 -9.73 -9.95
CA GLU A 20 -25.33 -10.69 -10.87
C GLU A 20 -26.56 -11.35 -10.25
N ALA A 21 -26.47 -11.81 -8.99
CA ALA A 21 -27.61 -12.37 -8.27
C ALA A 21 -28.74 -11.35 -8.07
N PHE A 22 -28.40 -10.10 -7.74
CA PHE A 22 -29.38 -9.02 -7.60
C PHE A 22 -30.12 -8.76 -8.93
N CYS A 23 -29.38 -8.68 -10.04
CA CYS A 23 -29.93 -8.50 -11.38
C CYS A 23 -30.85 -9.64 -11.81
N GLN A 24 -30.48 -10.90 -11.50
CA GLN A 24 -31.31 -12.07 -11.76
C GLN A 24 -32.66 -11.99 -11.03
N CYS A 25 -32.68 -11.52 -9.79
CA CYS A 25 -33.93 -11.34 -9.02
C CYS A 25 -34.80 -10.19 -9.55
N HIS A 26 -34.21 -9.17 -10.16
CA HIS A 26 -34.92 -7.97 -10.64
C HIS A 26 -35.17 -7.96 -12.16
N GLY A 27 -34.85 -9.05 -12.86
CA GLY A 27 -35.03 -9.16 -14.32
C GLY A 27 -34.19 -8.17 -15.13
N SER A 28 -33.05 -7.75 -14.61
CA SER A 28 -32.13 -6.81 -15.27
C SER A 28 -30.90 -7.54 -15.83
N ASP A 29 -30.33 -7.04 -16.93
CA ASP A 29 -29.09 -7.59 -17.49
C ASP A 29 -27.86 -7.11 -16.68
N PRO A 30 -27.06 -8.01 -16.09
CA PRO A 30 -25.85 -7.65 -15.35
C PRO A 30 -24.78 -6.95 -16.20
N LEU A 31 -24.79 -7.16 -17.52
CA LEU A 31 -23.79 -6.60 -18.43
C LEU A 31 -24.11 -5.18 -18.87
N THR A 32 -25.38 -4.75 -18.76
CA THR A 32 -25.87 -3.42 -19.12
C THR A 32 -26.55 -2.71 -17.93
N PRO A 33 -25.79 -2.39 -16.86
CA PRO A 33 -26.29 -1.71 -15.68
C PRO A 33 -26.77 -0.30 -16.03
N THR A 34 -28.07 -0.05 -15.86
CA THR A 34 -28.61 1.31 -15.81
C THR A 34 -28.22 1.96 -14.48
N GLU A 35 -28.16 3.29 -14.44
CA GLU A 35 -27.79 4.01 -13.21
C GLU A 35 -28.81 3.77 -12.08
N THR A 36 -30.08 3.58 -12.43
CA THR A 36 -31.17 3.23 -11.51
C THR A 36 -30.93 1.88 -10.84
N VAL A 37 -30.76 0.82 -11.64
CA VAL A 37 -30.46 -0.55 -11.15
C VAL A 37 -29.22 -0.56 -10.27
N THR A 38 -28.20 0.23 -10.63
CA THR A 38 -26.99 0.33 -9.82
C THR A 38 -27.25 1.01 -8.48
N VAL A 39 -28.02 2.10 -8.46
CA VAL A 39 -28.40 2.78 -7.20
C VAL A 39 -29.28 1.89 -6.33
N ASP A 40 -30.21 1.13 -6.92
CA ASP A 40 -31.06 0.20 -6.20
C ASP A 40 -30.22 -0.91 -5.54
N PHE A 41 -29.27 -1.47 -6.27
CA PHE A 41 -28.31 -2.43 -5.72
C PHE A 41 -27.47 -1.84 -4.59
N LEU A 42 -26.93 -0.63 -4.75
CA LEU A 42 -26.16 0.02 -3.69
C LEU A 42 -27.04 0.37 -2.48
N THR A 43 -28.34 0.62 -2.69
CA THR A 43 -29.33 0.84 -1.64
C THR A 43 -29.63 -0.45 -0.88
N ASP A 44 -29.78 -1.59 -1.56
CA ASP A 44 -29.87 -2.92 -0.92
C ASP A 44 -28.66 -3.18 -0.02
N MET A 45 -27.46 -2.88 -0.50
CA MET A 45 -26.24 -2.99 0.31
C MET A 45 -26.26 -2.05 1.52
N PHE A 46 -26.70 -0.81 1.35
CA PHE A 46 -26.80 0.11 2.48
C PHE A 46 -27.79 -0.39 3.54
N ASN A 47 -28.95 -0.87 3.12
CA ASN A 47 -29.98 -1.42 4.01
C ASN A 47 -29.53 -2.72 4.69
N SER A 48 -28.73 -3.53 4.00
CA SER A 48 -28.06 -4.73 4.54
C SER A 48 -26.94 -4.42 5.55
N GLY A 49 -26.69 -3.15 5.88
CA GLY A 49 -25.72 -2.76 6.91
C GLY A 49 -24.28 -2.57 6.41
N TYR A 50 -24.02 -2.62 5.10
CA TYR A 50 -22.68 -2.39 4.58
C TYR A 50 -22.22 -0.93 4.82
N GLY A 51 -20.92 -0.79 5.12
CA GLY A 51 -20.28 0.51 5.30
C GLY A 51 -19.87 1.16 3.97
N TYR A 52 -19.55 2.46 4.02
CA TYR A 52 -19.16 3.26 2.85
C TYR A 52 -18.06 2.62 1.98
N SER A 53 -17.01 2.04 2.59
CA SER A 53 -15.89 1.44 1.86
C SER A 53 -16.29 0.22 1.03
N ALA A 54 -17.17 -0.64 1.57
CA ALA A 54 -17.71 -1.80 0.87
C ALA A 54 -18.60 -1.36 -0.30
N ILE A 55 -19.52 -0.42 -0.05
CA ILE A 55 -20.41 0.13 -1.07
C ILE A 55 -19.61 0.82 -2.19
N ASN A 56 -18.56 1.59 -1.85
CA ASN A 56 -17.70 2.23 -2.85
C ASN A 56 -16.88 1.22 -3.67
N THR A 57 -16.51 0.08 -3.07
CA THR A 57 -15.82 -1.01 -3.80
C THR A 57 -16.78 -1.71 -4.75
N ALA A 58 -18.01 -2.00 -4.30
CA ALA A 58 -19.06 -2.56 -5.14
C ALA A 58 -19.39 -1.64 -6.32
N ARG A 59 -19.58 -0.34 -6.04
CA ARG A 59 -19.69 0.73 -7.04
C ARG A 59 -18.57 0.61 -8.07
N ALA A 60 -17.30 0.73 -7.64
CA ALA A 60 -16.17 0.68 -8.55
C ALA A 60 -16.13 -0.60 -9.40
N ALA A 61 -16.48 -1.75 -8.82
CA ALA A 61 -16.49 -3.03 -9.54
C ALA A 61 -17.57 -3.07 -10.64
N VAL A 62 -18.80 -2.66 -10.33
CA VAL A 62 -19.92 -2.64 -11.29
C VAL A 62 -19.68 -1.60 -12.39
N PHE A 63 -19.14 -0.43 -12.03
CA PHE A 63 -18.91 0.65 -12.98
C PHE A 63 -17.71 0.46 -13.90
N ASP A 64 -16.70 -0.31 -13.50
CA ASP A 64 -15.55 -0.62 -14.38
C ASP A 64 -15.98 -1.43 -15.62
N ILE A 65 -17.14 -2.09 -15.56
CA ILE A 65 -17.71 -2.83 -16.70
C ILE A 65 -18.27 -1.86 -17.76
N ASN A 66 -18.80 -0.69 -17.36
CA ASN A 66 -19.67 0.13 -18.23
C ASN A 66 -19.40 1.65 -18.22
N SER A 67 -18.34 2.12 -17.54
CA SER A 67 -17.92 3.53 -17.49
C SER A 67 -18.95 4.54 -16.94
N THR A 68 -20.07 4.08 -16.36
CA THR A 68 -21.15 4.93 -15.81
C THR A 68 -20.86 5.46 -14.40
N GLY A 69 -19.68 5.19 -13.83
CA GLY A 69 -19.37 5.44 -12.41
C GLY A 69 -19.24 6.90 -12.01
N SER A 70 -19.24 7.79 -13.00
CA SER A 70 -19.22 9.24 -12.84
C SER A 70 -20.61 9.87 -12.96
N HIS A 71 -21.68 9.06 -13.12
CA HIS A 71 -23.02 9.60 -13.28
C HIS A 71 -23.46 10.41 -12.04
N PRO A 72 -24.03 11.62 -12.20
CA PRO A 72 -24.38 12.51 -11.09
C PRO A 72 -25.23 11.87 -10.00
N LEU A 73 -26.18 11.00 -10.38
CA LEU A 73 -27.07 10.29 -9.45
C LEU A 73 -26.27 9.41 -8.48
N VAL A 74 -25.33 8.64 -9.00
CA VAL A 74 -24.48 7.72 -8.23
C VAL A 74 -23.56 8.51 -7.30
N CYS A 75 -22.97 9.59 -7.81
CA CYS A 75 -22.15 10.49 -7.00
C CYS A 75 -22.96 11.13 -5.85
N ARG A 76 -24.20 11.55 -6.11
CA ARG A 76 -25.11 12.09 -5.07
C ARG A 76 -25.49 11.02 -4.06
N PHE A 77 -25.81 9.81 -4.51
CA PHE A 77 -26.09 8.67 -3.63
C PHE A 77 -24.92 8.39 -2.68
N MET A 78 -23.69 8.28 -3.22
CA MET A 78 -22.48 8.03 -2.41
C MET A 78 -22.23 9.12 -1.37
N ARG A 79 -22.51 10.39 -1.69
CA ARG A 79 -22.47 11.49 -0.70
C ARG A 79 -23.52 11.30 0.40
N GLY A 80 -24.72 10.84 0.04
CA GLY A 80 -25.76 10.46 1.01
C GLY A 80 -25.30 9.36 1.96
N VAL A 81 -24.73 8.28 1.40
CA VAL A 81 -24.16 7.17 2.20
C VAL A 81 -23.08 7.68 3.15
N PHE A 82 -22.17 8.54 2.68
CA PHE A 82 -21.13 9.14 3.52
C PHE A 82 -21.70 9.98 4.65
N ASN A 83 -22.72 10.81 4.39
CA ASN A 83 -23.33 11.65 5.42
C ASN A 83 -24.09 10.82 6.47
N LEU A 84 -24.77 9.75 6.05
CA LEU A 84 -25.52 8.87 6.95
C LEU A 84 -24.60 7.93 7.75
N ARG A 85 -23.52 7.45 7.13
CA ARG A 85 -22.55 6.52 7.73
C ARG A 85 -21.13 6.91 7.32
N PRO A 86 -20.55 7.94 7.95
CA PRO A 86 -19.20 8.38 7.63
C PRO A 86 -18.19 7.27 7.92
N SER A 87 -17.17 7.15 7.05
CA SER A 87 -16.04 6.26 7.35
C SER A 87 -15.20 6.88 8.46
N ILE A 88 -15.36 6.38 9.68
CA ILE A 88 -14.56 6.83 10.82
C ILE A 88 -13.14 6.28 10.63
N PRO A 89 -12.09 7.12 10.76
CA PRO A 89 -10.73 6.61 10.75
C PRO A 89 -10.56 5.61 11.88
N HIS A 90 -9.96 4.45 11.58
CA HIS A 90 -9.72 3.41 12.59
C HIS A 90 -8.82 3.91 13.73
N TYR A 91 -7.95 4.88 13.45
CA TYR A 91 -7.02 5.46 14.43
C TYR A 91 -7.40 6.91 14.68
N THR A 92 -7.83 7.20 15.91
CA THR A 92 -8.09 8.58 16.39
C THR A 92 -6.82 9.25 16.90
N GLN A 93 -5.84 8.46 17.33
CA GLN A 93 -4.55 8.91 17.81
C GLN A 93 -3.45 8.05 17.18
N ILE A 94 -2.33 8.69 16.87
CA ILE A 94 -1.07 8.02 16.50
C ILE A 94 -0.17 7.91 17.73
N TRP A 95 0.62 6.85 17.80
CA TRP A 95 1.58 6.65 18.88
C TRP A 95 2.80 7.57 18.73
N ASP A 96 3.46 7.91 19.84
CA ASP A 96 4.67 8.73 19.82
C ASP A 96 5.90 7.93 19.36
N VAL A 97 6.38 8.26 18.15
CA VAL A 97 7.53 7.62 17.50
C VAL A 97 8.80 7.71 18.35
N SER A 98 8.91 8.75 19.19
CA SER A 98 10.04 8.98 20.09
C SER A 98 10.26 7.82 21.05
N ILE A 99 9.19 7.21 21.55
CA ILE A 99 9.24 6.09 22.49
C ILE A 99 9.93 4.89 21.85
N GLY A 100 9.50 4.53 20.63
CA GLY A 100 10.09 3.44 19.87
C GLY A 100 11.55 3.70 19.51
N LEU A 101 11.87 4.92 19.07
CA LEU A 101 13.25 5.31 18.76
C LEU A 101 14.16 5.27 20.00
N ASN A 102 13.68 5.72 21.15
CA ASN A 102 14.44 5.69 22.40
C ASN A 102 14.71 4.25 22.86
N TYR A 103 13.72 3.35 22.76
CA TYR A 103 13.95 1.92 23.01
C TYR A 103 14.98 1.32 22.05
N LEU A 104 14.94 1.65 20.76
CA LEU A 104 15.94 1.15 19.82
C LEU A 104 17.36 1.65 20.12
N ARG A 105 17.51 2.82 20.77
CA ARG A 105 18.82 3.33 21.21
C ARG A 105 19.43 2.52 22.34
N THR A 106 18.62 1.92 23.23
CA THR A 106 19.13 1.14 24.36
C THR A 106 19.62 -0.25 23.96
N LEU A 107 19.39 -0.68 22.72
CA LEU A 107 19.80 -2.00 22.20
C LEU A 107 21.14 -1.92 21.44
N PRO A 108 22.31 -2.23 22.04
CA PRO A 108 23.59 -2.15 21.36
C PRO A 108 23.72 -3.20 20.24
N ALA A 109 24.15 -2.79 19.04
CA ALA A 109 24.18 -3.67 17.86
C ALA A 109 25.18 -4.84 17.95
N VAL A 110 26.16 -4.74 18.85
CA VAL A 110 27.26 -5.72 18.98
C VAL A 110 26.79 -6.97 19.74
N GLU A 111 25.92 -6.81 20.72
CA GLU A 111 25.48 -7.88 21.65
C GLU A 111 24.21 -8.60 21.17
N LEU A 112 23.56 -8.11 20.11
CA LEU A 112 22.33 -8.67 19.59
C LEU A 112 22.59 -9.87 18.67
N ASN A 113 21.75 -10.90 18.81
CA ASN A 113 21.69 -11.97 17.82
C ASN A 113 21.17 -11.45 16.47
N LEU A 114 21.38 -12.24 15.41
CA LEU A 114 21.01 -11.83 14.04
C LEU A 114 19.52 -11.50 13.89
N HIS A 115 18.65 -12.22 14.59
CA HIS A 115 17.21 -12.01 14.58
C HIS A 115 16.82 -10.64 15.18
N MET A 116 17.39 -10.28 16.32
CA MET A 116 17.13 -8.99 16.97
C MET A 116 17.76 -7.83 16.19
N LEU A 117 18.92 -8.06 15.56
CA LEU A 117 19.55 -7.09 14.69
C LEU A 117 18.72 -6.83 13.43
N SER A 118 18.16 -7.87 12.80
CA SER A 118 17.29 -7.73 11.64
C SER A 118 15.97 -7.05 12.01
N ALA A 119 15.35 -7.41 13.13
CA ALA A 119 14.17 -6.74 13.65
C ALA A 119 14.44 -5.24 13.89
N LYS A 120 15.52 -4.89 14.59
CA LYS A 120 15.92 -3.50 14.83
C LYS A 120 16.12 -2.73 13.51
N LEU A 121 16.77 -3.34 12.52
CA LEU A 121 16.98 -2.73 11.21
C LEU A 121 15.66 -2.49 10.48
N VAL A 122 14.80 -3.50 10.38
CA VAL A 122 13.50 -3.41 9.69
C VAL A 122 12.61 -2.38 10.37
N THR A 123 12.57 -2.34 11.71
CA THR A 123 11.83 -1.31 12.44
C THR A 123 12.36 0.09 12.15
N LEU A 124 13.68 0.28 12.16
CA LEU A 124 14.27 1.59 11.84
C LEU A 124 13.98 2.01 10.40
N CYS A 125 14.09 1.09 9.44
CA CYS A 125 13.72 1.34 8.05
C CYS A 125 12.22 1.70 7.92
N ALA A 126 11.34 1.00 8.63
CA ALA A 126 9.91 1.28 8.65
C ALA A 126 9.62 2.69 9.16
N LEU A 127 10.23 3.09 10.28
CA LEU A 127 10.02 4.39 10.91
C LEU A 127 10.62 5.55 10.09
N THR A 128 11.79 5.35 9.49
CA THR A 128 12.49 6.41 8.73
C THR A 128 11.93 6.60 7.33
N THR A 129 11.46 5.54 6.68
CA THR A 129 10.98 5.61 5.29
C THR A 129 9.46 5.68 5.17
N GLY A 130 8.72 5.37 6.24
CA GLY A 130 7.25 5.34 6.23
C GLY A 130 6.66 4.32 5.26
N GLN A 131 7.45 3.34 4.81
CA GLN A 131 7.02 2.39 3.79
C GLN A 131 6.12 1.28 4.35
N ARG A 132 5.31 0.69 3.47
CA ARG A 132 4.47 -0.46 3.81
C ARG A 132 5.31 -1.72 4.02
N CYS A 133 4.80 -2.66 4.81
CA CYS A 133 5.45 -3.97 5.04
C CYS A 133 5.79 -4.70 3.74
N GLN A 134 4.95 -4.58 2.69
CA GLN A 134 5.23 -5.18 1.38
C GLN A 134 6.53 -4.63 0.77
N THR A 135 6.76 -3.33 0.87
CA THR A 135 7.97 -2.67 0.35
C THR A 135 9.20 -3.11 1.15
N LEU A 136 9.08 -3.18 2.47
CA LEU A 136 10.17 -3.64 3.35
C LEU A 136 10.52 -5.11 3.14
N HIS A 137 9.51 -5.96 2.86
CA HIS A 137 9.72 -7.36 2.55
C HIS A 137 10.40 -7.58 1.19
N ALA A 138 10.22 -6.64 0.25
CA ALA A 138 10.85 -6.69 -1.06
C ALA A 138 12.28 -6.13 -1.07
N LEU A 139 12.83 -5.76 0.10
CA LEU A 139 14.22 -5.33 0.19
C LEU A 139 15.14 -6.52 -0.01
N ASP A 140 16.10 -6.33 -0.90
CA ASP A 140 17.09 -7.32 -1.25
C ASP A 140 18.50 -6.74 -1.06
N ILE A 141 19.39 -7.55 -0.50
CA ILE A 141 20.78 -7.20 -0.25
C ILE A 141 21.54 -7.15 -1.58
N ALA A 142 21.21 -8.02 -2.54
CA ALA A 142 21.88 -8.04 -3.85
C ALA A 142 21.68 -6.73 -4.63
N HIS A 143 20.57 -6.03 -4.36
CA HIS A 143 20.19 -4.78 -5.02
C HIS A 143 20.33 -3.57 -4.08
N MET A 144 21.24 -3.65 -3.11
CA MET A 144 21.54 -2.59 -2.15
C MET A 144 22.84 -1.86 -2.52
N GLN A 145 22.81 -0.53 -2.53
CA GLN A 145 24.00 0.31 -2.62
C GLN A 145 24.15 1.11 -1.33
N LEU A 146 25.31 0.99 -0.68
CA LEU A 146 25.62 1.72 0.54
C LEU A 146 26.49 2.93 0.21
N THR A 147 26.09 4.10 0.70
CA THR A 147 26.87 5.34 0.68
C THR A 147 27.14 5.79 2.11
N GLN A 148 28.10 6.69 2.33
CA GLN A 148 28.51 7.17 3.66
C GLN A 148 27.34 7.66 4.54
N HIS A 149 26.27 8.18 3.93
CA HIS A 149 25.13 8.75 4.66
C HIS A 149 23.77 8.10 4.33
N LYS A 150 23.74 7.16 3.38
CA LYS A 150 22.48 6.64 2.82
C LYS A 150 22.64 5.17 2.41
N ALA A 151 21.59 4.39 2.58
CA ALA A 151 21.44 3.10 1.92
C ALA A 151 20.35 3.21 0.86
N LEU A 152 20.68 2.82 -0.37
CA LEU A 152 19.78 2.79 -1.51
C LEU A 152 19.39 1.34 -1.79
N PHE A 153 18.10 1.08 -1.93
CA PHE A 153 17.59 -0.24 -2.32
C PHE A 153 16.79 -0.11 -3.62
N LEU A 154 17.19 -0.87 -4.63
CA LEU A 154 16.42 -1.00 -5.86
C LEU A 154 15.41 -2.13 -5.71
N ILE A 155 14.13 -1.78 -5.64
CA ILE A 155 13.06 -2.77 -5.56
C ILE A 155 12.63 -3.14 -6.98
N ASN A 156 13.04 -4.33 -7.40
CA ASN A 156 12.73 -4.87 -8.73
C ASN A 156 11.43 -5.70 -8.78
N THR A 157 10.69 -5.76 -7.68
CA THR A 157 9.38 -6.42 -7.63
C THR A 157 8.25 -5.43 -7.87
N LEU A 158 7.22 -5.86 -8.58
CA LEU A 158 6.07 -5.02 -8.90
C LEU A 158 5.20 -4.76 -7.65
N LEU A 159 5.40 -3.61 -7.02
CA LEU A 159 4.67 -3.21 -5.82
C LEU A 159 3.21 -2.80 -6.13
N LYS A 160 2.35 -2.85 -5.10
CA LYS A 160 0.96 -2.36 -5.21
C LYS A 160 0.89 -0.89 -5.63
N THR A 161 1.88 -0.08 -5.27
CA THR A 161 1.97 1.36 -5.54
C THR A 161 2.76 1.71 -6.79
N ALA A 162 3.27 0.71 -7.52
CA ALA A 162 4.04 0.93 -8.74
C ALA A 162 3.16 1.59 -9.81
N ARG A 163 3.75 2.53 -10.56
CA ARG A 163 3.10 3.21 -11.68
C ARG A 163 3.53 2.57 -12.99
N LEU A 164 2.69 2.66 -14.01
CA LEU A 164 3.00 2.12 -15.34
C LEU A 164 4.30 2.70 -15.92
N SER A 165 4.59 3.98 -15.64
CA SER A 165 5.81 4.65 -16.09
C SER A 165 7.07 4.29 -15.30
N MET A 166 6.92 3.74 -14.08
CA MET A 166 8.02 3.47 -13.15
C MET A 166 7.71 2.17 -12.39
N PRO A 167 8.08 1.00 -12.95
CA PRO A 167 7.78 -0.30 -12.35
C PRO A 167 8.68 -0.63 -11.16
N TRP A 168 9.86 0.00 -11.08
CA TRP A 168 10.81 -0.12 -9.98
C TRP A 168 10.67 1.05 -8.99
N THR A 169 11.08 0.83 -7.74
CA THR A 169 11.08 1.86 -6.70
C THR A 169 12.46 1.92 -6.05
N LEU A 170 13.06 3.11 -6.03
CA LEU A 170 14.29 3.37 -5.30
C LEU A 170 13.95 3.80 -3.87
N LEU A 171 14.29 2.98 -2.89
CA LEU A 171 14.14 3.34 -1.49
C LEU A 171 15.45 3.94 -0.97
N THR A 172 15.37 5.14 -0.38
CA THR A 172 16.51 5.78 0.27
C THR A 172 16.31 5.76 1.79
N CYS A 173 17.21 5.07 2.50
CA CYS A 173 17.28 5.10 3.96
C CYS A 173 18.42 6.03 4.38
N ASN A 174 18.09 7.13 5.07
CA ASN A 174 19.09 8.06 5.59
C ASN A 174 19.73 7.52 6.87
N LEU A 175 21.07 7.50 6.92
CA LEU A 175 21.87 6.95 8.02
C LEU A 175 22.44 8.05 8.94
N HIS A 176 21.71 9.17 9.10
CA HIS A 176 22.18 10.37 9.81
C HIS A 176 22.50 10.16 11.30
N ASN A 177 22.08 9.05 11.90
CA ASN A 177 22.45 8.70 13.28
C ASN A 177 23.16 7.33 13.30
N ILE A 178 24.49 7.37 13.21
CA ILE A 178 25.35 6.17 13.19
C ILE A 178 25.12 5.28 14.43
N LYS A 179 24.77 5.86 15.59
CA LYS A 179 24.45 5.11 16.82
C LYS A 179 23.15 4.28 16.74
N LEU A 180 22.21 4.69 15.89
CA LEU A 180 20.96 3.96 15.63
C LEU A 180 21.13 2.96 14.47
N CYS A 181 22.09 3.22 13.60
CA CYS A 181 22.25 2.57 12.31
C CYS A 181 22.95 1.21 12.45
N SER A 182 22.17 0.13 12.47
CA SER A 182 22.71 -1.25 12.47
C SER A 182 23.39 -1.64 11.15
N LEU A 183 23.21 -0.85 10.08
CA LEU A 183 23.81 -1.07 8.76
C LEU A 183 25.33 -0.86 8.76
N SER A 184 25.86 0.07 9.55
CA SER A 184 27.32 0.28 9.64
C SER A 184 28.03 -0.89 10.32
N THR A 185 27.44 -1.46 11.38
CA THR A 185 27.93 -2.68 12.06
C THR A 185 27.83 -3.96 11.23
N ARG A 186 27.06 -3.95 10.13
CA ARG A 186 26.95 -5.10 9.22
C ARG A 186 27.95 -5.03 8.08
N SER A 187 28.33 -3.84 7.63
CA SER A 187 29.43 -3.64 6.68
C SER A 187 30.76 -4.22 7.20
N SER A 188 30.99 -4.22 8.52
CA SER A 188 32.18 -4.85 9.11
C SER A 188 32.11 -6.38 9.26
N ARG A 189 30.99 -7.03 8.89
CA ARG A 189 30.80 -8.49 9.00
C ARG A 189 30.58 -9.18 7.64
N LEU A 190 30.53 -8.43 6.55
CA LEU A 190 30.39 -8.97 5.20
C LEU A 190 31.75 -8.86 4.49
N PRO A 191 32.20 -9.89 3.75
CA PRO A 191 33.40 -9.77 2.94
C PRO A 191 33.16 -8.72 1.84
N ASP A 192 34.12 -7.81 1.71
CA ASP A 192 34.14 -6.77 0.69
C ASP A 192 33.90 -7.40 -0.70
N SER A 193 32.82 -7.02 -1.37
CA SER A 193 32.61 -7.32 -2.78
C SER A 193 32.65 -6.01 -3.59
N PRO A 194 33.32 -6.02 -4.75
CA PRO A 194 33.82 -4.82 -5.39
C PRO A 194 32.70 -4.02 -6.07
N CYS A 195 32.92 -2.71 -6.04
CA CYS A 195 32.18 -1.65 -6.70
C CYS A 195 31.71 -2.03 -8.12
N LEU A 196 30.40 -1.96 -8.36
CA LEU A 196 29.84 -1.83 -9.70
C LEU A 196 29.29 -0.42 -9.90
N GLY A 197 30.06 0.36 -10.67
CA GLY A 197 29.54 1.26 -11.70
C GLY A 197 28.74 2.49 -11.26
N HIS A 198 29.35 3.65 -11.45
CA HIS A 198 28.69 4.95 -11.61
C HIS A 198 27.34 4.86 -12.34
N PHE A 199 26.28 5.35 -11.69
CA PHE A 199 25.14 5.92 -12.41
C PHE A 199 24.97 7.37 -11.96
N SER A 200 25.21 8.24 -12.93
CA SER A 200 25.20 9.69 -12.83
C SER A 200 23.88 10.26 -12.34
N HIS A 201 24.00 11.39 -11.63
CA HIS A 201 22.96 12.32 -11.24
C HIS A 201 21.77 12.42 -12.22
N ALA A 202 20.56 12.27 -11.67
CA ALA A 202 19.37 12.92 -12.18
C ALA A 202 18.47 13.35 -11.01
N THR A 203 18.83 14.48 -10.42
CA THR A 203 17.91 15.41 -9.74
C THR A 203 16.77 15.76 -10.69
N TYR A 204 15.50 15.58 -10.32
CA TYR A 204 14.43 16.46 -10.78
C TYR A 204 13.41 16.71 -9.67
N ILE A 205 13.49 17.95 -9.19
CA ILE A 205 12.44 18.73 -8.53
C ILE A 205 11.46 19.16 -9.63
N THR A 206 10.18 18.82 -9.46
CA THR A 206 8.91 19.57 -9.66
C THR A 206 7.78 18.60 -9.96
#